data_AF-A0A842XQW9-F1
#
_entry.id   AF-A0A842XQW9-F1
#
_cell.length_a   1.000
_cell.length_b   1.000
_cell.length_c   1.000
_cell.angle_alpha   90.00
_cell.angle_beta   90.00
_cell.angle_gamma   90.00
#
_symmetry.space_group_name_H-M   'P 1'
#
loop_
_entity.id
_entity.type
_entity.pdbx_description
1 polymer ?
#
loop_
_entity_poly.entity_id
_entity_poly.type
_entity_poly.pdbx_seq_one_letter_code
_entity_poly.pdbx_strand_id
1 'polypeptide(L)'
;MRKSILLSLRESLLTRAPLDDLPERVWKQIGALNTWGTNAIEGNTLTWRDVERLLLEEKGVGGRPVRDILETIQHEMVFRDLISRKSNPVRLVTILELHEAVFKGVKSDAGSWRRINVRISGSKHTPPRFEKVVNEMEEMLDEYERRDTDSEDAILIGAWLHNRFESIHPFSDGNGRVGRLLLNLHMLKHNWPPVHILPDDRKRYMSAMERGNAGDMSSLNDLIERLAARSILGLLDQVGTKLDELRPLMDFEKDGPYSAQYLRLRAGHGELPAVKQSGDWHTSIRALRLYLKEMHH
;
A
#
# COMPACT_ATOMS: atom_id res chain seq x y z
N MET A 1 -1.98 -9.29 -13.72
CA MET A 1 -1.06 -10.42 -13.46
C MET A 1 -1.85 -11.71 -13.36
N ARG A 2 -1.32 -12.89 -13.71
CA ARG A 2 -2.02 -14.14 -13.33
C ARG A 2 -1.95 -14.31 -11.82
N LYS A 3 -3.10 -14.52 -11.18
CA LYS A 3 -3.24 -14.62 -9.72
C LYS A 3 -2.40 -15.77 -9.12
N SER A 4 -2.24 -16.88 -9.84
CA SER A 4 -1.40 -18.01 -9.43
C SER A 4 0.05 -17.59 -9.18
N ILE A 5 0.64 -16.74 -10.02
CA ILE A 5 2.01 -16.23 -9.86
C ILE A 5 2.12 -15.47 -8.54
N LEU A 6 1.18 -14.57 -8.27
CA LEU A 6 1.18 -13.75 -7.07
C LEU A 6 1.06 -14.61 -5.80
N LEU A 7 0.18 -15.61 -5.81
CA LEU A 7 0.00 -16.54 -4.70
C LEU A 7 1.26 -17.40 -4.47
N SER A 8 1.90 -17.91 -5.52
CA SER A 8 3.15 -18.67 -5.39
C SER A 8 4.32 -17.82 -4.87
N LEU A 9 4.39 -16.54 -5.24
CA LEU A 9 5.37 -15.60 -4.67
C LEU A 9 5.08 -15.35 -3.18
N ARG A 10 3.82 -15.14 -2.81
CA ARG A 10 3.41 -14.97 -1.41
C ARG A 10 3.75 -16.21 -0.57
N GLU A 11 3.44 -17.40 -1.06
CA GLU A 11 3.79 -18.66 -0.40
C GLU A 11 5.31 -18.79 -0.23
N SER A 12 6.09 -18.45 -1.27
CA SER A 12 7.55 -18.45 -1.20
C SER A 12 8.09 -17.49 -0.15
N LEU A 13 7.43 -16.35 0.09
CA LEU A 13 7.78 -15.40 1.15
C LEU A 13 7.43 -15.97 2.54
N LEU A 14 6.20 -16.41 2.72
CA LEU A 14 5.69 -16.85 4.03
C LEU A 14 6.34 -18.15 4.53
N THR A 15 6.84 -19.00 3.64
CA THR A 15 7.63 -20.19 4.02
C THR A 15 9.01 -19.86 4.59
N ARG A 16 9.47 -18.61 4.45
CA ARG A 16 10.81 -18.17 4.91
C ARG A 16 10.74 -17.47 6.26
N ALA A 17 9.81 -16.54 6.40
CA ALA A 17 9.54 -15.85 7.63
C ALA A 17 8.06 -15.43 7.66
N PRO A 18 7.35 -15.66 8.77
CA PRO A 18 6.13 -14.91 9.06
C PRO A 18 6.42 -13.41 8.96
N LEU A 19 5.44 -12.62 8.52
CA LEU A 19 5.61 -11.17 8.46
C LEU A 19 5.99 -10.57 9.83
N ASP A 20 5.50 -11.19 10.90
CA ASP A 20 5.77 -10.80 12.30
C ASP A 20 7.23 -10.99 12.71
N ASP A 21 7.94 -11.91 12.04
CA ASP A 21 9.31 -12.29 12.36
C ASP A 21 10.32 -11.70 11.37
N LEU A 22 9.91 -10.77 10.49
CA LEU A 22 10.85 -10.09 9.62
C LEU A 22 11.89 -9.32 10.46
N PRO A 23 13.17 -9.29 10.03
CA PRO A 23 14.20 -8.56 10.77
C PRO A 23 13.82 -7.09 10.97
N GLU A 24 14.14 -6.52 12.14
CA GLU A 24 13.80 -5.13 12.48
C GLU A 24 14.25 -4.14 11.40
N ARG A 25 15.44 -4.35 10.83
CA ARG A 25 15.96 -3.52 9.73
C ARG A 25 15.05 -3.52 8.50
N VAL A 26 14.48 -4.67 8.16
CA VAL A 26 13.54 -4.83 7.04
C VAL A 26 12.25 -4.09 7.36
N TRP A 27 11.71 -4.27 8.58
CA TRP A 27 10.53 -3.52 9.03
C TRP A 27 10.71 -2.01 9.02
N LYS A 28 11.87 -1.50 9.48
CA LYS A 28 12.20 -0.06 9.39
C LYS A 28 12.18 0.43 7.94
N GLN A 29 12.73 -0.35 7.00
CA GLN A 29 12.72 0.00 5.57
C GLN A 29 11.31 0.00 4.97
N ILE A 30 10.48 -1.00 5.27
CA ILE A 30 9.07 -1.06 4.86
C ILE A 30 8.31 0.16 5.39
N GLY A 31 8.48 0.48 6.69
CA GLY A 31 7.83 1.60 7.35
C GLY A 31 8.22 2.94 6.74
N ALA A 32 9.52 3.14 6.50
CA ALA A 32 10.03 4.33 5.84
C ALA A 32 9.47 4.49 4.41
N LEU A 33 9.49 3.40 3.61
CA LEU A 33 8.99 3.44 2.23
C LEU A 33 7.49 3.74 2.17
N ASN A 34 6.69 3.09 3.03
CA ASN A 34 5.25 3.34 3.12
C ASN A 34 4.97 4.80 3.50
N THR A 35 5.66 5.28 4.53
CA THR A 35 5.51 6.63 5.07
C THR A 35 5.93 7.71 4.07
N TRP A 36 7.01 7.49 3.32
CA TRP A 36 7.39 8.40 2.25
C TRP A 36 6.31 8.47 1.17
N GLY A 37 5.87 7.32 0.66
CA GLY A 37 4.89 7.25 -0.42
C GLY A 37 3.56 7.91 -0.08
N THR A 38 2.99 7.54 1.08
CA THR A 38 1.70 8.08 1.55
C THR A 38 1.77 9.59 1.80
N ASN A 39 2.83 10.11 2.40
CA ASN A 39 2.95 11.54 2.68
C ASN A 39 3.21 12.34 1.40
N ALA A 40 4.05 11.84 0.49
CA ALA A 40 4.34 12.51 -0.77
C ALA A 40 3.09 12.61 -1.67
N ILE A 41 2.20 11.61 -1.66
CA ILE A 41 0.92 11.66 -2.39
C ILE A 41 0.02 12.80 -1.91
N GLU A 42 0.06 13.09 -0.60
CA GLU A 42 -0.67 14.19 0.05
C GLU A 42 0.07 15.55 -0.03
N GLY A 43 1.22 15.61 -0.71
CA GLY A 43 1.95 16.86 -0.95
C GLY A 43 3.03 17.21 0.08
N ASN A 44 3.39 16.29 0.97
CA ASN A 44 4.57 16.45 1.82
C ASN A 44 5.85 16.57 0.95
N THR A 45 6.76 17.46 1.34
CA THR A 45 7.90 17.87 0.52
C THR A 45 9.20 17.11 0.80
N LEU A 46 9.20 16.18 1.76
CA LEU A 46 10.38 15.36 2.05
C LEU A 46 10.69 14.41 0.88
N THR A 47 11.95 14.44 0.43
CA THR A 47 12.46 13.48 -0.55
C THR A 47 12.67 12.12 0.09
N TRP A 48 12.80 11.06 -0.72
CA TRP A 48 13.16 9.74 -0.22
C TRP A 48 14.44 9.79 0.64
N ARG A 49 15.45 10.56 0.21
CA ARG A 49 16.70 10.73 0.95
C ARG A 49 16.51 11.41 2.31
N ASP A 50 15.59 12.36 2.40
CA ASP A 50 15.26 12.99 3.69
C ASP A 50 14.62 11.97 4.64
N VAL A 51 13.70 11.15 4.13
CA VAL A 51 13.03 10.10 4.92
C VAL A 51 14.01 9.00 5.36
N GLU A 52 14.93 8.56 4.49
CA GLU A 52 15.99 7.62 4.86
C GLU A 52 16.84 8.19 6.00
N ARG A 53 17.28 9.44 5.89
CA ARG A 53 18.08 10.09 6.93
C ARG A 53 17.32 10.17 8.25
N LEU A 54 16.04 10.52 8.19
CA LEU A 54 15.21 10.71 9.38
C LEU A 54 14.87 9.39 10.07
N LEU A 55 14.41 8.38 9.33
CA LEU A 55 13.81 7.16 9.89
C LEU A 55 14.77 5.97 9.92
N LEU A 56 15.75 5.90 9.02
CA LEU A 56 16.69 4.77 8.93
C LEU A 56 18.05 5.09 9.52
N GLU A 57 18.56 6.32 9.29
CA GLU A 57 19.83 6.77 9.84
C GLU A 57 19.69 7.49 11.19
N GLU A 58 18.45 7.79 11.63
CA GLU A 58 18.14 8.52 12.87
C GLU A 58 18.85 9.87 12.98
N LYS A 59 18.96 10.58 11.85
CA LYS A 59 19.61 11.89 11.72
C LYS A 59 18.62 12.99 11.38
N GLY A 60 18.89 14.20 11.90
CA GLY A 60 18.14 15.40 11.54
C GLY A 60 18.23 15.76 10.05
N VAL A 61 17.16 16.39 9.56
CA VAL A 61 17.05 16.92 8.19
C VAL A 61 16.85 18.44 8.27
N GLY A 62 17.86 19.19 7.82
CA GLY A 62 17.83 20.65 7.84
C GLY A 62 17.06 21.25 6.65
N GLY A 63 16.51 22.46 6.83
CA GLY A 63 15.89 23.23 5.73
C GLY A 63 14.54 22.70 5.24
N ARG A 64 13.89 21.81 6.00
CA ARG A 64 12.56 21.25 5.67
C ARG A 64 11.47 21.80 6.60
N PRO A 65 10.20 21.85 6.16
CA PRO A 65 9.10 22.26 7.03
C PRO A 65 8.99 21.33 8.26
N VAL A 66 8.91 21.92 9.46
CA VAL A 66 8.74 21.16 10.71
C VAL A 66 7.50 20.27 10.66
N ARG A 67 6.42 20.78 10.06
CA ARG A 67 5.19 20.02 9.85
C ARG A 67 5.44 18.73 9.06
N ASP A 68 6.19 18.80 7.96
CA ASP A 68 6.45 17.64 7.10
C ASP A 68 7.27 16.57 7.82
N ILE A 69 8.21 16.99 8.67
CA ILE A 69 9.00 16.12 9.54
C ILE A 69 8.09 15.44 10.57
N LEU A 70 7.24 16.21 11.27
CA LEU A 70 6.33 15.68 12.29
C LEU A 70 5.29 14.72 11.70
N GLU A 71 4.72 15.03 10.53
CA GLU A 71 3.79 14.14 9.83
C GLU A 71 4.48 12.83 9.41
N THR A 72 5.77 12.88 9.05
CA THR A 72 6.56 11.69 8.70
C THR A 72 6.84 10.81 9.91
N ILE A 73 7.29 11.38 11.03
CA ILE A 73 7.56 10.62 12.24
C ILE A 73 6.27 9.96 12.78
N GLN A 74 5.19 10.74 12.89
CA GLN A 74 3.92 10.22 13.43
C GLN A 74 3.34 9.12 12.55
N HIS A 75 3.32 9.32 11.23
CA HIS A 75 2.80 8.29 10.34
C HIS A 75 3.63 6.99 10.41
N GLU A 76 4.97 7.08 10.46
CA GLU A 76 5.82 5.88 10.63
C GLU A 76 5.47 5.11 11.91
N MET A 77 5.32 5.84 13.02
CA MET A 77 4.99 5.23 14.31
C MET A 77 3.65 4.48 14.24
N VAL A 78 2.63 5.08 13.64
CA VAL A 78 1.31 4.44 13.48
C VAL A 78 1.39 3.25 12.53
N PHE A 79 2.11 3.38 11.42
CA PHE A 79 2.29 2.29 10.47
C PHE A 79 2.96 1.08 11.12
N ARG A 80 4.01 1.30 11.91
CA ARG A 80 4.72 0.23 12.63
C ARG A 80 3.85 -0.44 13.69
N ASP A 81 2.95 0.30 14.33
CA ASP A 81 1.98 -0.23 15.30
C ASP A 81 0.86 -1.06 14.65
N LEU A 82 0.66 -1.01 13.32
CA LEU A 82 -0.40 -1.80 12.67
C LEU A 82 -0.26 -3.31 12.94
N ILE A 83 0.97 -3.81 13.09
CA ILE A 83 1.22 -5.22 13.36
C ILE A 83 0.65 -5.67 14.71
N SER A 84 0.65 -4.79 15.72
CA SER A 84 0.08 -5.06 17.04
C SER A 84 -1.45 -5.09 17.01
N ARG A 85 -2.05 -4.44 16.00
CA ARG A 85 -3.50 -4.29 15.81
C ARG A 85 -4.11 -5.36 14.91
N LYS A 86 -3.31 -6.07 14.12
CA LYS A 86 -3.80 -6.94 13.03
C LYS A 86 -4.77 -8.04 13.47
N SER A 87 -4.65 -8.52 14.71
CA SER A 87 -5.51 -9.58 15.26
C SER A 87 -6.84 -9.06 15.83
N ASN A 88 -7.02 -7.74 15.93
CA ASN A 88 -8.23 -7.14 16.49
C ASN A 88 -9.25 -6.85 15.38
N PRO A 89 -10.56 -6.92 15.68
CA PRO A 89 -11.60 -6.47 14.75
C PRO A 89 -11.44 -4.98 14.43
N VAL A 90 -11.70 -4.62 13.17
CA VAL A 90 -11.71 -3.22 12.74
C VAL A 90 -13.06 -2.61 13.12
N ARG A 91 -13.03 -1.57 13.95
CA ARG A 91 -14.23 -0.87 14.43
C ARG A 91 -14.13 0.63 14.17
N LEU A 92 -15.22 1.36 14.37
CA LEU A 92 -15.20 2.84 14.31
C LEU A 92 -14.10 3.44 15.18
N VAL A 93 -13.93 2.91 16.41
CA VAL A 93 -12.86 3.35 17.33
C VAL A 93 -11.47 3.13 16.75
N THR A 94 -11.23 2.02 16.03
CA THR A 94 -9.95 1.77 15.36
C THR A 94 -9.63 2.89 14.37
N ILE A 95 -10.62 3.33 13.60
CA ILE A 95 -10.46 4.37 12.58
C ILE A 95 -10.21 5.74 13.23
N LEU A 96 -10.92 6.05 14.33
CA LEU A 96 -10.69 7.27 15.11
C LEU A 96 -9.30 7.28 15.76
N GLU A 97 -8.86 6.17 16.34
CA GLU A 97 -7.54 6.01 16.95
C GLU A 97 -6.41 6.16 15.93
N LEU A 98 -6.55 5.55 14.74
CA LEU A 98 -5.57 5.72 13.66
C LEU A 98 -5.48 7.19 13.25
N HIS A 99 -6.61 7.88 13.10
CA HIS A 99 -6.59 9.30 12.78
C HIS A 99 -6.02 10.15 13.91
N GLU A 100 -6.37 9.88 15.18
CA GLU A 100 -5.80 10.61 16.31
C GLU A 100 -4.28 10.45 16.32
N ALA A 101 -3.79 9.21 16.23
CA ALA A 101 -2.36 8.93 16.34
C ALA A 101 -1.52 9.57 15.22
N VAL A 102 -2.08 9.75 14.01
CA VAL A 102 -1.38 10.45 12.91
C VAL A 102 -1.36 11.96 13.10
N PHE A 103 -2.38 12.55 13.74
CA PHE A 103 -2.61 14.01 13.73
C PHE A 103 -2.60 14.68 15.10
N LYS A 104 -2.37 13.94 16.19
CA LYS A 104 -2.34 14.48 17.55
C LYS A 104 -1.30 15.58 17.68
N GLY A 105 -1.72 16.76 18.13
CA GLY A 105 -0.84 17.93 18.23
C GLY A 105 -0.54 18.62 16.89
N VAL A 106 -1.03 18.09 15.77
CA VAL A 106 -0.99 18.74 14.44
C VAL A 106 -2.35 19.33 14.07
N LYS A 107 -3.44 18.66 14.46
CA LYS A 107 -4.82 19.08 14.21
C LYS A 107 -5.63 19.13 15.51
N SER A 108 -6.55 20.09 15.59
CA SER A 108 -7.46 20.23 16.73
C SER A 108 -8.61 19.21 16.73
N ASP A 109 -8.94 18.65 15.57
CA ASP A 109 -9.99 17.65 15.37
C ASP A 109 -9.42 16.24 15.13
N ALA A 110 -8.18 16.00 15.55
CA ALA A 110 -7.56 14.68 15.50
C ALA A 110 -8.44 13.65 16.24
N GLY A 111 -8.83 12.57 15.55
CA GLY A 111 -9.65 11.50 16.13
C GLY A 111 -11.13 11.85 16.23
N SER A 112 -11.62 12.83 15.46
CA SER A 112 -13.01 13.24 15.47
C SER A 112 -13.61 13.25 14.06
N TRP A 113 -14.83 12.72 13.92
CA TRP A 113 -15.59 12.84 12.67
C TRP A 113 -15.84 14.30 12.30
N ARG A 114 -15.84 14.59 10.99
CA ARG A 114 -16.15 15.94 10.51
C ARG A 114 -17.57 16.35 10.88
N ARG A 115 -17.74 17.62 11.20
CA ARG A 115 -19.05 18.26 11.50
C ARG A 115 -19.51 19.21 10.40
N ILE A 116 -18.83 19.17 9.26
CA ILE A 116 -19.09 20.00 8.09
C ILE A 116 -19.04 19.14 6.84
N ASN A 117 -19.70 19.61 5.78
CA ASN A 117 -19.57 19.01 4.46
C ASN A 117 -18.21 19.38 3.85
N VAL A 118 -17.57 18.40 3.21
CA VAL A 118 -16.24 18.52 2.61
C VAL A 118 -16.28 18.14 1.14
N ARG A 119 -15.22 18.49 0.41
CA ARG A 119 -15.00 18.05 -0.97
C ARG A 119 -13.63 17.39 -1.05
N ILE A 120 -13.54 16.37 -1.90
CA ILE A 120 -12.28 15.71 -2.19
C ILE A 120 -11.60 16.49 -3.32
N SER A 121 -10.41 17.04 -3.04
CA SER A 121 -9.67 17.84 -4.02
C SER A 121 -9.31 17.00 -5.24
N GLY A 122 -9.65 17.48 -6.44
CA GLY A 122 -9.35 16.79 -7.70
C GLY A 122 -10.23 15.60 -8.04
N SER A 123 -11.27 15.32 -7.24
CA SER A 123 -12.25 14.26 -7.47
C SER A 123 -13.59 14.84 -7.95
N LYS A 124 -14.33 14.07 -8.77
CA LYS A 124 -15.72 14.39 -9.11
C LYS A 124 -16.72 13.82 -8.10
N HIS A 125 -16.27 12.90 -7.24
CA HIS A 125 -17.09 12.30 -6.21
C HIS A 125 -17.46 13.31 -5.13
N THR A 126 -18.73 13.29 -4.73
CA THR A 126 -19.22 14.10 -3.62
C THR A 126 -19.42 13.20 -2.41
N PRO A 127 -18.67 13.40 -1.31
CA PRO A 127 -18.87 12.65 -0.08
C PRO A 127 -20.29 12.81 0.47
N PRO A 128 -20.78 11.86 1.28
CA PRO A 128 -22.06 12.00 1.97
C PRO A 128 -22.10 13.26 2.82
N ARG A 129 -23.31 13.69 3.22
CA ARG A 129 -23.41 14.79 4.19
C ARG A 129 -22.85 14.37 5.56
N PHE A 130 -22.32 15.31 6.34
CA PHE A 130 -21.64 14.99 7.61
C PHE A 130 -22.53 14.24 8.60
N GLU A 131 -23.84 14.48 8.58
CA GLU A 131 -24.84 13.82 9.42
C GLU A 131 -24.98 12.33 9.11
N LYS A 132 -24.60 11.90 7.89
CA LYS A 132 -24.65 10.50 7.46
C LYS A 132 -23.34 9.74 7.69
N VAL A 133 -22.25 10.44 8.03
CA VAL A 133 -20.90 9.84 8.07
C VAL A 133 -20.85 8.63 8.99
N VAL A 134 -21.38 8.73 10.21
CA VAL A 134 -21.32 7.62 11.18
C VAL A 134 -22.08 6.40 10.65
N ASN A 135 -23.32 6.58 10.18
CA ASN A 135 -24.13 5.49 9.65
C ASN A 135 -23.48 4.83 8.41
N GLU A 136 -22.94 5.62 7.48
CA GLU A 136 -22.27 5.08 6.28
C GLU A 136 -20.97 4.33 6.64
N MET A 137 -20.27 4.75 7.70
CA MET A 137 -19.09 4.06 8.22
C MET A 137 -19.46 2.75 8.93
N GLU A 138 -20.58 2.71 9.66
CA GLU A 138 -21.12 1.50 10.27
C GLU A 138 -21.52 0.49 9.19
N GLU A 139 -22.31 0.92 8.19
CA GLU A 139 -22.70 0.08 7.05
C GLU A 139 -21.47 -0.46 6.28
N MET A 140 -20.44 0.37 6.10
CA MET A 140 -19.18 -0.08 5.50
C MET A 140 -18.49 -1.16 6.34
N LEU A 141 -18.44 -1.01 7.66
CA LEU A 141 -17.78 -1.97 8.55
C LEU A 141 -18.57 -3.29 8.66
N ASP A 142 -19.89 -3.24 8.66
CA ASP A 142 -20.75 -4.43 8.64
C ASP A 142 -20.53 -5.24 7.35
N GLU A 143 -20.50 -4.55 6.19
CA GLU A 143 -20.22 -5.19 4.91
C GLU A 143 -18.76 -5.69 4.83
N TYR A 144 -17.81 -4.96 5.41
CA TYR A 144 -16.42 -5.41 5.52
C TYR A 144 -16.31 -6.72 6.31
N GLU A 145 -16.91 -6.78 7.50
CA GLU A 145 -16.88 -7.97 8.37
C GLU A 145 -17.58 -9.16 7.71
N ARG A 146 -18.68 -8.91 6.99
CA ARG A 146 -19.38 -9.95 6.21
C ARG A 146 -18.46 -10.54 5.13
N ARG A 147 -17.85 -9.69 4.29
CA ARG A 147 -16.94 -10.13 3.21
C ARG A 147 -15.71 -10.85 3.73
N ASP A 148 -15.16 -10.36 4.85
CA ASP A 148 -14.03 -10.98 5.56
C ASP A 148 -14.40 -12.38 6.06
N THR A 149 -15.57 -12.52 6.70
CA THR A 149 -16.10 -13.81 7.17
C THR A 149 -16.37 -14.79 6.02
N ASP A 150 -16.92 -14.29 4.91
CA ASP A 150 -17.21 -15.09 3.70
C ASP A 150 -15.92 -15.51 2.95
N SER A 151 -14.74 -15.10 3.45
CA SER A 151 -13.43 -15.42 2.87
C SER A 151 -13.32 -14.99 1.41
N GLU A 152 -13.91 -13.84 1.07
CA GLU A 152 -13.65 -13.19 -0.22
C GLU A 152 -12.14 -12.88 -0.36
N ASP A 153 -11.69 -12.62 -1.59
CA ASP A 153 -10.27 -12.38 -1.82
C ASP A 153 -9.79 -11.11 -1.09
N ALA A 154 -8.77 -11.26 -0.24
CA ALA A 154 -8.24 -10.18 0.59
C ALA A 154 -7.76 -8.96 -0.22
N ILE A 155 -7.20 -9.13 -1.43
CA ILE A 155 -6.81 -7.96 -2.24
C ILE A 155 -8.04 -7.19 -2.70
N LEU A 156 -9.11 -7.90 -3.08
CA LEU A 156 -10.36 -7.28 -3.51
C LEU A 156 -11.09 -6.61 -2.35
N ILE A 157 -11.17 -7.25 -1.18
CA ILE A 157 -11.73 -6.64 0.04
C ILE A 157 -10.94 -5.40 0.42
N GLY A 158 -9.60 -5.47 0.45
CA GLY A 158 -8.74 -4.35 0.79
C GLY A 158 -8.93 -3.16 -0.17
N ALA A 159 -9.00 -3.42 -1.47
CA ALA A 159 -9.27 -2.39 -2.48
C ALA A 159 -10.64 -1.74 -2.28
N TRP A 160 -11.68 -2.55 -2.03
CA TRP A 160 -13.03 -2.08 -1.75
C TRP A 160 -13.11 -1.26 -0.47
N LEU A 161 -12.54 -1.75 0.64
CA LEU A 161 -12.50 -1.07 1.93
C LEU A 161 -11.83 0.32 1.79
N HIS A 162 -10.69 0.35 1.10
CA HIS A 162 -9.97 1.58 0.87
C HIS A 162 -10.79 2.59 0.04
N ASN A 163 -11.41 2.14 -1.06
CA ASN A 163 -12.24 3.01 -1.88
C ASN A 163 -13.47 3.52 -1.11
N ARG A 164 -14.17 2.62 -0.40
CA ARG A 164 -15.38 2.96 0.36
C ARG A 164 -15.07 3.97 1.46
N PHE A 165 -14.01 3.75 2.24
CA PHE A 165 -13.56 4.69 3.27
C PHE A 165 -13.27 6.08 2.70
N GLU A 166 -12.47 6.17 1.62
CA GLU A 166 -12.13 7.45 0.98
C GLU A 166 -13.36 8.15 0.40
N SER A 167 -14.33 7.38 -0.13
CA SER A 167 -15.59 7.90 -0.69
C SER A 167 -16.52 8.50 0.37
N ILE A 168 -16.53 7.93 1.60
CA ILE A 168 -17.27 8.48 2.74
C ILE A 168 -16.58 9.74 3.26
N HIS A 169 -15.24 9.75 3.21
CA HIS A 169 -14.38 10.87 3.58
C HIS A 169 -14.71 11.42 4.97
N PRO A 170 -14.58 10.60 6.03
CA PRO A 170 -15.20 10.86 7.33
C PRO A 170 -14.52 11.97 8.16
N PHE A 171 -13.29 12.36 7.81
CA PHE A 171 -12.53 13.40 8.51
C PHE A 171 -12.46 14.71 7.71
N SER A 172 -12.13 15.81 8.37
CA SER A 172 -11.96 17.13 7.72
C SER A 172 -10.75 17.15 6.78
N ASP A 173 -9.71 16.38 7.10
CA ASP A 173 -8.47 16.18 6.37
C ASP A 173 -7.83 14.87 6.84
N GLY A 174 -6.83 14.35 6.13
CA GLY A 174 -6.09 13.17 6.54
C GLY A 174 -6.71 11.83 6.15
N ASN A 175 -7.86 11.86 5.47
CA ASN A 175 -8.55 10.68 4.96
C ASN A 175 -7.60 9.78 4.17
N GLY A 176 -6.91 10.32 3.14
CA GLY A 176 -5.94 9.57 2.34
C GLY A 176 -4.95 8.74 3.14
N ARG A 177 -4.35 9.33 4.19
CA ARG A 177 -3.37 8.66 5.06
C ARG A 177 -4.01 7.57 5.90
N VAL A 178 -5.15 7.86 6.53
CA VAL A 178 -5.88 6.87 7.34
C VAL A 178 -6.42 5.75 6.48
N GLY A 179 -6.92 6.03 5.27
CA GLY A 179 -7.42 5.03 4.34
C GLY A 179 -6.33 4.08 3.88
N ARG A 180 -5.10 4.57 3.67
CA ARG A 180 -3.94 3.72 3.31
C ARG A 180 -3.39 2.95 4.51
N LEU A 181 -3.47 3.49 5.72
CA LEU A 181 -3.20 2.73 6.95
C LEU A 181 -4.23 1.61 7.15
N LEU A 182 -5.51 1.90 6.91
CA LEU A 182 -6.59 0.92 7.02
C LEU A 182 -6.45 -0.21 5.98
N LEU A 183 -6.10 0.14 4.74
CA LEU A 183 -5.71 -0.84 3.71
C LEU A 183 -4.58 -1.74 4.20
N ASN A 184 -3.51 -1.16 4.74
CA ASN A 184 -2.36 -1.94 5.21
C ASN A 184 -2.66 -2.78 6.46
N LEU A 185 -3.53 -2.31 7.36
CA LEU A 185 -4.02 -3.11 8.48
C LEU A 185 -4.75 -4.35 7.99
N HIS A 186 -5.63 -4.19 6.99
CA HIS A 186 -6.32 -5.31 6.34
C HIS A 186 -5.32 -6.28 5.69
N MET A 187 -4.37 -5.78 4.89
CA MET A 187 -3.34 -6.65 4.27
C MET A 187 -2.59 -7.47 5.33
N LEU A 188 -2.16 -6.85 6.41
CA LEU A 188 -1.46 -7.53 7.51
C LEU A 188 -2.35 -8.55 8.24
N LYS A 189 -3.62 -8.23 8.50
CA LYS A 189 -4.60 -9.17 9.08
C LYS A 189 -4.69 -10.47 8.26
N HIS A 190 -4.57 -10.37 6.94
CA HIS A 190 -4.61 -11.52 6.02
C HIS A 190 -3.23 -12.08 5.64
N ASN A 191 -2.17 -11.77 6.39
CA ASN A 191 -0.80 -12.21 6.09
C ASN A 191 -0.35 -11.85 4.66
N TRP A 192 -0.76 -10.67 4.18
CA TRP A 192 -0.18 -10.02 3.02
C TRP A 192 0.79 -8.95 3.49
N PRO A 193 1.94 -8.78 2.81
CA PRO A 193 2.82 -7.67 3.13
C PRO A 193 2.12 -6.34 2.85
N PRO A 194 2.50 -5.26 3.57
CA PRO A 194 1.97 -3.94 3.30
C PRO A 194 2.15 -3.55 1.83
N VAL A 195 1.15 -2.89 1.27
CA VAL A 195 1.19 -2.30 -0.06
C VAL A 195 1.63 -0.85 0.03
N HIS A 196 2.66 -0.51 -0.75
CA HIS A 196 3.18 0.84 -0.84
C HIS A 196 2.57 1.52 -2.06
N ILE A 197 1.92 2.68 -1.90
CA ILE A 197 1.54 3.55 -3.03
C ILE A 197 2.58 4.67 -3.05
N LEU A 198 3.38 4.73 -4.12
CA LEU A 198 4.50 5.67 -4.24
C LEU A 198 4.14 6.84 -5.17
N PRO A 199 4.93 7.93 -5.19
CA PRO A 199 4.63 9.11 -6.02
C PRO A 199 4.40 8.78 -7.50
N ASP A 200 5.19 7.84 -8.05
CA ASP A 200 5.05 7.38 -9.44
C ASP A 200 3.70 6.69 -9.71
N ASP A 201 3.06 6.13 -8.68
CA ASP A 201 1.77 5.47 -8.80
C ASP A 201 0.60 6.48 -8.73
N ARG A 202 0.84 7.72 -8.28
CA ARG A 202 -0.20 8.69 -7.92
C ARG A 202 -1.24 8.89 -9.01
N LYS A 203 -0.83 9.09 -10.27
CA LYS A 203 -1.78 9.33 -11.38
C LYS A 203 -2.70 8.13 -11.58
N ARG A 204 -2.14 6.91 -11.56
CA ARG A 204 -2.88 5.67 -11.75
C ARG A 204 -3.79 5.39 -10.56
N TYR A 205 -3.30 5.62 -9.34
CA TYR A 205 -4.07 5.51 -8.10
C TYR A 205 -5.28 6.43 -8.11
N MET A 206 -5.10 7.74 -8.35
CA MET A 206 -6.21 8.70 -8.39
C MET A 206 -7.24 8.34 -9.46
N SER A 207 -6.80 7.93 -10.65
CA SER A 207 -7.72 7.49 -11.71
C SER A 207 -8.48 6.20 -11.35
N ALA A 208 -7.86 5.28 -10.62
CA ALA A 208 -8.50 4.05 -10.16
C ALA A 208 -9.53 4.33 -9.06
N MET A 209 -9.25 5.27 -8.15
CA MET A 209 -10.20 5.73 -7.13
C MET A 209 -11.43 6.38 -7.75
N GLU A 210 -11.26 7.23 -8.77
CA GLU A 210 -12.38 7.85 -9.48
C GLU A 210 -13.28 6.81 -10.18
N ARG A 211 -12.67 5.79 -10.81
CA ARG A 211 -13.45 4.69 -11.41
C ARG A 211 -14.17 3.86 -10.35
N GLY A 212 -13.52 3.58 -9.23
CA GLY A 212 -14.12 2.88 -8.09
C GLY A 212 -15.34 3.62 -7.55
N ASN A 213 -15.24 4.95 -7.40
CA ASN A 213 -16.37 5.80 -6.99
C ASN A 213 -17.53 5.78 -8.00
N ALA A 214 -17.25 5.51 -9.28
CA ALA A 214 -18.24 5.33 -10.33
C ALA A 214 -18.77 3.88 -10.44
N GLY A 215 -18.39 2.99 -9.53
CA GLY A 215 -18.84 1.59 -9.45
C GLY A 215 -17.93 0.57 -10.15
N ASP A 216 -16.78 0.99 -10.70
CA ASP A 216 -15.85 0.10 -11.40
C ASP A 216 -14.52 -0.04 -10.64
N MET A 217 -14.43 -1.14 -9.90
CA MET A 217 -13.27 -1.48 -9.07
C MET A 217 -12.10 -2.11 -9.84
N SER A 218 -12.27 -2.45 -11.13
CA SER A 218 -11.29 -3.24 -11.89
C SER A 218 -9.88 -2.64 -11.88
N SER A 219 -9.78 -1.33 -12.05
CA SER A 219 -8.49 -0.61 -12.10
C SER A 219 -7.82 -0.53 -10.74
N LEU A 220 -8.61 -0.42 -9.67
CA LEU A 220 -8.08 -0.38 -8.31
C LEU A 220 -7.62 -1.77 -7.89
N ASN A 221 -8.39 -2.81 -8.18
CA ASN A 221 -8.02 -4.20 -7.94
C ASN A 221 -6.69 -4.55 -8.63
N ASP A 222 -6.56 -4.30 -9.94
CA ASP A 222 -5.30 -4.54 -10.67
C ASP A 222 -4.14 -3.68 -10.16
N LEU A 223 -4.41 -2.46 -9.67
CA LEU A 223 -3.38 -1.66 -9.02
C LEU A 223 -2.92 -2.32 -7.71
N ILE A 224 -3.82 -2.62 -6.78
CA ILE A 224 -3.43 -3.22 -5.48
C ILE A 224 -2.74 -4.57 -5.68
N GLU A 225 -3.17 -5.40 -6.62
CA GLU A 225 -2.48 -6.65 -6.97
C GLU A 225 -1.02 -6.41 -7.40
N ARG A 226 -0.77 -5.41 -8.24
CA ARG A 226 0.59 -5.07 -8.67
C ARG A 226 1.43 -4.51 -7.52
N LEU A 227 0.83 -3.71 -6.66
CA LEU A 227 1.49 -3.17 -5.48
C LEU A 227 1.84 -4.29 -4.48
N ALA A 228 0.96 -5.27 -4.31
CA ALA A 228 1.22 -6.47 -3.52
C ALA A 228 2.38 -7.28 -4.12
N ALA A 229 2.38 -7.49 -5.44
CA ALA A 229 3.47 -8.18 -6.14
C ALA A 229 4.81 -7.45 -5.95
N ARG A 230 4.83 -6.12 -6.12
CA ARG A 230 6.02 -5.28 -5.88
C ARG A 230 6.54 -5.42 -4.45
N SER A 231 5.63 -5.44 -3.49
CA SER A 231 5.98 -5.54 -2.06
C SER A 231 6.54 -6.92 -1.72
N ILE A 232 5.95 -8.00 -2.25
CA ILE A 232 6.49 -9.37 -2.10
C ILE A 232 7.87 -9.48 -2.73
N LEU A 233 8.07 -8.97 -3.95
CA LEU A 233 9.39 -8.99 -4.60
C LEU A 233 10.44 -8.23 -3.81
N GLY A 234 10.11 -7.04 -3.32
CA GLY A 234 11.04 -6.24 -2.50
C GLY A 234 11.40 -6.91 -1.17
N LEU A 235 10.49 -7.70 -0.58
CA LEU A 235 10.79 -8.48 0.62
C LEU A 235 11.62 -9.71 0.30
N LEU A 236 11.26 -10.46 -0.73
CA LEU A 236 12.00 -11.63 -1.19
C LEU A 236 13.44 -11.27 -1.57
N ASP A 237 13.68 -10.09 -2.14
CA ASP A 237 15.03 -9.57 -2.40
C ASP A 237 15.87 -9.40 -1.13
N GLN A 238 15.23 -9.03 -0.01
CA GLN A 238 15.90 -8.75 1.25
C GLN A 238 16.08 -9.99 2.14
N VAL A 239 15.10 -10.90 2.17
CA VAL A 239 15.06 -12.04 3.10
C VAL A 239 15.07 -13.40 2.41
N GLY A 240 14.99 -13.42 1.08
CA GLY A 240 14.92 -14.63 0.28
C GLY A 240 16.28 -15.23 -0.03
N THR A 241 16.36 -15.93 -1.16
CA THR A 241 17.55 -16.63 -1.63
C THR A 241 18.17 -15.94 -2.84
N LYS A 242 19.27 -16.48 -3.36
CA LYS A 242 19.83 -16.04 -4.66
C LYS A 242 18.84 -16.09 -5.83
N LEU A 243 17.76 -16.86 -5.74
CA LEU A 243 16.70 -16.91 -6.76
C LEU A 243 15.75 -15.71 -6.68
N ASP A 244 15.77 -15.01 -5.57
CA ASP A 244 14.86 -13.93 -5.19
C ASP A 244 15.47 -12.55 -5.38
N GLU A 245 16.80 -12.48 -5.50
CA GLU A 245 17.55 -11.27 -5.86
C GLU A 245 16.96 -10.60 -7.10
N LEU A 246 16.65 -9.32 -6.96
CA LEU A 246 16.20 -8.46 -8.05
C LEU A 246 17.38 -8.09 -8.94
N ARG A 247 17.23 -8.39 -10.24
CA ARG A 247 18.21 -8.07 -11.27
C ARG A 247 17.55 -7.35 -12.44
N PRO A 248 18.28 -6.47 -13.16
CA PRO A 248 17.76 -5.84 -14.35
C PRO A 248 17.25 -6.87 -15.36
N LEU A 249 16.16 -6.58 -16.07
CA LEU A 249 15.62 -7.51 -17.08
C LEU A 249 16.62 -7.89 -18.18
N MET A 250 17.64 -7.05 -18.44
CA MET A 250 18.70 -7.33 -19.40
C MET A 250 19.59 -8.51 -19.00
N ASP A 251 19.72 -8.79 -17.70
CA ASP A 251 20.56 -9.90 -17.22
C ASP A 251 19.94 -11.26 -17.57
N PHE A 252 18.63 -11.31 -17.82
CA PHE A 252 17.90 -12.54 -18.16
C PHE A 252 17.83 -12.81 -19.66
N GLU A 253 18.30 -11.88 -20.50
CA GLU A 253 18.28 -12.05 -21.96
C GLU A 253 19.26 -13.12 -22.43
N LYS A 254 20.42 -13.24 -21.78
CA LYS A 254 21.47 -14.20 -22.16
C LYS A 254 21.10 -15.65 -21.89
N ASP A 255 20.33 -15.88 -20.82
CA ASP A 255 20.01 -17.22 -20.31
C ASP A 255 18.53 -17.61 -20.49
N GLY A 256 17.73 -16.72 -21.10
CA GLY A 256 16.27 -16.84 -21.19
C GLY A 256 15.73 -16.96 -22.61
N PRO A 257 14.48 -17.46 -22.77
CA PRO A 257 13.86 -17.64 -24.09
C PRO A 257 13.36 -16.33 -24.72
N TYR A 258 13.44 -15.19 -24.02
CA TYR A 258 12.86 -13.92 -24.44
C TYR A 258 13.84 -12.76 -24.27
N SER A 259 13.75 -11.78 -25.19
CA SER A 259 14.56 -10.56 -25.13
C SER A 259 14.18 -9.66 -23.95
N ALA A 260 15.10 -8.82 -23.52
CA ALA A 260 14.84 -7.84 -22.46
C ALA A 260 13.70 -6.88 -22.84
N GLN A 261 13.56 -6.53 -24.13
CA GLN A 261 12.48 -5.67 -24.62
C GLN A 261 11.11 -6.33 -24.44
N TYR A 262 10.99 -7.62 -24.74
CA TYR A 262 9.76 -8.36 -24.51
C TYR A 262 9.42 -8.40 -23.02
N LEU A 263 10.38 -8.75 -22.16
CA LEU A 263 10.14 -8.81 -20.72
C LEU A 263 9.74 -7.43 -20.14
N ARG A 264 10.34 -6.34 -20.62
CA ARG A 264 9.96 -4.96 -20.23
C ARG A 264 8.51 -4.65 -20.59
N LEU A 265 8.04 -5.09 -21.76
CA LEU A 265 6.64 -4.91 -22.17
C LEU A 265 5.69 -5.64 -21.23
N ARG A 266 5.98 -6.91 -20.92
CA ARG A 266 5.16 -7.74 -20.01
C ARG A 266 5.18 -7.22 -18.58
N ALA A 267 6.32 -6.69 -18.11
CA ALA A 267 6.43 -5.98 -16.84
C ALA A 267 5.57 -4.72 -16.82
N GLY A 268 5.63 -3.88 -17.87
CA GLY A 268 4.80 -2.69 -18.02
C GLY A 268 3.30 -3.00 -18.01
N HIS A 269 2.91 -4.10 -18.66
CA HIS A 269 1.53 -4.61 -18.62
C HIS A 269 1.18 -5.33 -17.32
N GLY A 270 2.13 -5.52 -16.38
CA GLY A 270 1.92 -6.19 -15.09
C GLY A 270 1.58 -7.67 -15.20
N GLU A 271 2.02 -8.30 -16.27
CA GLU A 271 1.91 -9.75 -16.48
C GLU A 271 3.11 -10.46 -15.84
N LEU A 272 4.30 -9.89 -16.02
CA LEU A 272 5.52 -10.30 -15.32
C LEU A 272 5.65 -9.51 -14.00
N PRO A 273 5.75 -10.16 -12.83
CA PRO A 273 6.08 -9.48 -11.59
C PRO A 273 7.45 -8.82 -11.70
N ALA A 274 7.48 -7.50 -11.59
CA ALA A 274 8.71 -6.71 -11.69
C ALA A 274 8.59 -5.41 -10.89
N VAL A 275 9.74 -4.86 -10.51
CA VAL A 275 9.87 -3.59 -9.79
C VAL A 275 10.69 -2.63 -10.64
N LYS A 276 10.31 -1.35 -10.68
CA LYS A 276 11.11 -0.33 -11.35
C LYS A 276 12.10 0.27 -10.36
N GLN A 277 13.38 0.18 -10.65
CA GLN A 277 14.47 0.75 -9.84
C GLN A 277 15.37 1.58 -10.75
N SER A 278 15.62 2.84 -10.38
CA SER A 278 16.49 3.76 -11.13
C SER A 278 16.15 3.87 -12.63
N GLY A 279 14.88 3.75 -12.99
CA GLY A 279 14.41 3.84 -14.38
C GLY A 279 14.28 2.50 -15.11
N ASP A 280 14.92 1.43 -14.62
CA ASP A 280 14.92 0.11 -15.24
C ASP A 280 14.03 -0.89 -14.49
N TRP A 281 13.44 -1.81 -15.26
CA TRP A 281 12.67 -2.92 -14.70
C TRP A 281 13.59 -4.02 -14.20
N HIS A 282 13.29 -4.51 -13.01
CA HIS A 282 13.99 -5.59 -12.33
C HIS A 282 13.01 -6.69 -11.96
N THR A 283 13.45 -7.94 -12.05
CA THR A 283 12.70 -9.11 -11.57
C THR A 283 13.67 -10.12 -10.96
N SER A 284 13.15 -11.18 -10.37
CA SER A 284 13.96 -12.28 -9.83
C SER A 284 13.86 -13.53 -10.70
N ILE A 285 14.84 -14.43 -10.57
CA ILE A 285 14.83 -15.73 -11.26
C ILE A 285 13.53 -16.49 -10.91
N ARG A 286 13.09 -16.45 -9.65
CA ARG A 286 11.86 -17.09 -9.21
C ARG A 286 10.64 -16.53 -9.93
N ALA A 287 10.48 -15.20 -9.91
CA ALA A 287 9.33 -14.54 -10.53
C ALA A 287 9.29 -14.80 -12.05
N LEU A 288 10.44 -14.75 -12.72
CA LEU A 288 10.54 -15.07 -14.14
C LEU A 288 10.14 -16.52 -14.42
N ARG A 289 10.64 -17.49 -13.64
CA ARG A 289 10.28 -18.91 -13.81
C ARG A 289 8.79 -19.17 -13.64
N LEU A 290 8.16 -18.55 -12.63
CA LEU A 290 6.72 -18.67 -12.41
C LEU A 290 5.93 -18.09 -13.60
N TYR A 291 6.34 -16.93 -14.10
CA TYR A 291 5.76 -16.31 -15.29
C TYR A 291 5.88 -17.21 -16.52
N LEU A 292 7.07 -17.76 -16.79
CA LEU A 292 7.30 -18.65 -17.93
C LEU A 292 6.47 -19.93 -17.84
N LYS A 293 6.42 -20.55 -16.65
CA LYS A 293 5.62 -21.76 -16.42
C LYS A 293 4.15 -21.54 -16.79
N GLU A 294 3.60 -20.42 -16.37
CA GLU A 294 2.21 -20.03 -16.67
C GLU A 294 1.97 -19.68 -18.14
N MET A 295 2.98 -19.28 -18.91
CA MET A 295 2.80 -19.09 -20.36
C MET A 295 2.65 -20.41 -21.13
N HIS A 296 3.14 -21.51 -20.57
CA HIS A 296 3.09 -22.84 -21.18
C HIS A 296 1.89 -23.68 -20.70
N HIS A 297 1.01 -23.09 -19.88
CA HIS A 297 -0.27 -23.64 -19.41
C HIS A 297 -1.44 -22.75 -19.85
#